data_AF-A0A1B2FCQ9-F1
#
_entry.id   AF-A0A1B2FCQ9-F1
#
_cell.length_a   1.000
_cell.length_b   1.000
_cell.length_c   1.000
_cell.angle_alpha   90.00
_cell.angle_beta   90.00
_cell.angle_gamma   90.00
#
_symmetry.space_group_name_H-M   'P 1'
#
loop_
_entity.id
_entity.type
_entity.pdbx_description
1 polymer ?
#
loop_
_entity_poly.entity_id
_entity_poly.type
_entity_poly.pdbx_seq_one_letter_code
_entity_poly.pdbx_strand_id
1 'polypeptide(L)'
;MKKIVPDPPPPFQLSLEPPAIILPDPPCIDECHALLRELLITLDQTTTLFANNPSGLLHDAMGVNISLLCQMMTALNTHVKTAA
;
A
#
# COMPACT_ATOMS: atom_id res chain seq x y z
N MET A 1 -46.49 15.53 -15.67
CA MET A 1 -45.23 16.15 -15.22
C MET A 1 -44.20 15.05 -15.04
N LYS A 2 -43.13 15.03 -15.85
CA LYS A 2 -42.04 14.04 -15.70
C LYS A 2 -41.11 14.57 -14.62
N LYS A 3 -41.14 13.96 -13.43
CA LYS A 3 -40.22 14.28 -12.34
C LYS A 3 -38.82 13.89 -12.83
N ILE A 4 -37.95 14.88 -13.02
CA ILE A 4 -36.53 14.64 -13.30
C ILE A 4 -35.96 14.01 -12.04
N VAL A 5 -35.68 12.72 -12.09
CA VAL A 5 -34.97 12.01 -11.04
C VAL A 5 -33.51 12.42 -11.19
N PRO A 6 -32.88 13.02 -10.17
CA PRO A 6 -31.45 13.29 -10.19
C PRO A 6 -30.69 11.97 -10.35
N ASP A 7 -29.67 11.94 -11.20
CA ASP A 7 -28.79 10.78 -11.32
C ASP A 7 -28.24 10.41 -9.94
N PRO A 8 -28.15 9.10 -9.62
CA PRO A 8 -27.53 8.66 -8.39
C PRO A 8 -26.08 9.16 -8.35
N PRO A 9 -25.56 9.53 -7.16
CA PRO A 9 -24.16 9.91 -7.03
C PRO A 9 -23.28 8.78 -7.57
N PRO A 10 -22.18 9.12 -8.26
CA PRO A 10 -21.27 8.10 -8.78
C PRO A 10 -20.88 7.16 -7.63
N PRO A 11 -20.74 5.84 -7.92
CA PRO A 11 -20.30 4.89 -6.91
C PRO A 11 -19.01 5.44 -6.29
N PHE A 12 -18.93 5.44 -4.96
CA PHE A 12 -17.78 5.92 -4.19
C PHE A 12 -16.48 5.51 -4.91
N GLN A 13 -15.79 6.48 -5.52
CA GLN A 13 -14.48 6.24 -6.10
C GLN A 13 -13.56 5.96 -4.92
N LEU A 14 -13.32 4.68 -4.65
CA LEU A 14 -12.28 4.25 -3.74
C LEU A 14 -10.97 4.79 -4.33
N SER A 15 -10.37 5.77 -3.66
CA SER A 15 -9.05 6.25 -4.03
C SER A 15 -8.08 5.09 -3.83
N LEU A 16 -7.53 4.59 -4.93
CA LEU A 16 -6.50 3.56 -4.94
C LEU A 16 -5.09 4.16 -4.83
N GLU A 17 -4.98 5.48 -4.61
CA GLU A 17 -3.69 6.11 -4.38
C GLU A 17 -3.21 5.82 -2.95
N PRO A 18 -2.08 5.11 -2.78
CA PRO A 18 -1.54 4.85 -1.45
C PRO A 18 -1.07 6.16 -0.79
N PRO A 19 -1.33 6.37 0.51
CA PRO A 19 -0.84 7.54 1.22
C PRO A 19 0.69 7.53 1.30
N ALA A 20 1.31 8.70 1.20
CA ALA A 20 2.74 8.84 1.40
C ALA A 20 3.13 8.43 2.84
N ILE A 21 4.13 7.55 2.96
CA ILE A 21 4.65 7.10 4.25
C ILE A 21 5.78 8.00 4.73
N ILE A 22 5.64 8.52 5.96
CA ILE A 22 6.67 9.27 6.68
C ILE A 22 6.88 8.57 8.02
N LEU A 23 8.14 8.43 8.44
CA LEU A 23 8.53 7.87 9.73
C LEU A 23 9.00 9.01 10.65
N PRO A 24 8.10 9.65 11.42
CA PRO A 24 8.47 10.79 12.28
C PRO A 24 9.42 10.37 13.40
N ASP A 25 9.20 9.19 13.98
CA ASP A 25 10.07 8.55 14.96
C ASP A 25 10.48 7.17 14.41
N PRO A 26 11.55 7.11 13.61
CA PRO A 26 11.96 5.86 12.99
C PRO A 26 12.49 4.86 14.04
N PRO A 27 12.28 3.54 13.84
CA PRO A 27 12.84 2.51 14.70
C PRO A 27 14.38 2.55 14.72
N CYS A 28 15.02 1.89 15.68
CA CYS A 28 16.48 1.77 15.63
C CYS A 28 16.95 0.95 14.41
N ILE A 29 18.24 1.02 14.08
CA ILE A 29 18.79 0.38 12.87
C ILE A 29 18.51 -1.14 12.86
N ASP A 30 18.66 -1.82 13.99
CA ASP A 30 18.43 -3.26 14.09
C ASP A 30 16.95 -3.62 13.88
N GLU A 31 16.04 -2.83 14.45
CA GLU A 31 14.60 -2.95 14.23
C GLU A 31 14.22 -2.65 12.77
N CYS A 32 14.86 -1.67 12.13
CA CYS A 32 14.67 -1.37 10.72
C CYS A 32 15.07 -2.55 9.84
N HIS A 33 16.19 -3.22 10.11
CA HIS A 33 16.59 -4.42 9.37
C HIS A 33 15.61 -5.58 9.56
N ALA A 34 15.14 -5.81 10.78
CA ALA A 34 14.13 -6.83 11.06
C ALA A 34 12.82 -6.53 10.32
N LEU A 35 12.35 -5.28 10.37
CA LEU A 35 11.14 -4.85 9.67
C LEU A 35 11.28 -4.95 8.15
N LEU A 36 12.42 -4.56 7.58
CA LEU A 36 12.68 -4.71 6.14
C LEU A 36 12.58 -6.18 5.69
N ARG A 37 13.09 -7.11 6.51
CA ARG A 37 13.01 -8.55 6.23
C ARG A 37 11.56 -9.03 6.24
N GLU A 38 10.79 -8.70 7.27
CA GLU A 38 9.39 -9.12 7.38
C GLU A 38 8.50 -8.46 6.30
N LEU A 39 8.76 -7.21 5.95
CA LEU A 39 8.08 -6.53 4.85
C LEU A 39 8.39 -7.18 3.50
N LEU A 40 9.61 -7.64 3.27
CA LEU A 40 9.97 -8.37 2.04
C LEU A 40 9.20 -9.70 1.93
N ILE A 41 9.09 -10.44 3.04
CA ILE A 41 8.30 -11.68 3.09
C ILE A 41 6.82 -11.39 2.81
N THR A 42 6.28 -10.33 3.42
CA THR A 42 4.89 -9.92 3.23
C THR A 42 4.63 -9.48 1.79
N LEU A 43 5.58 -8.77 1.17
CA LEU A 43 5.51 -8.35 -0.21
C LEU A 43 5.45 -9.56 -1.14
N ASP A 44 6.34 -10.54 -0.95
CA ASP A 44 6.37 -11.78 -1.75
C ASP A 44 5.07 -12.59 -1.65
N GLN A 45 4.51 -12.71 -0.44
CA GLN A 45 3.21 -13.34 -0.23
C GLN A 45 2.08 -12.57 -0.92
N THR A 46 2.10 -11.24 -0.82
CA THR A 46 1.06 -10.37 -1.40
C THR A 46 1.13 -10.37 -2.92
N THR A 47 2.32 -10.34 -3.52
CA THR A 47 2.51 -10.42 -4.98
C THR A 47 2.12 -11.79 -5.53
N THR A 48 2.41 -12.86 -4.79
CA THR A 48 1.94 -14.21 -5.14
C THR A 48 0.41 -14.28 -5.14
N LEU A 49 -0.25 -13.72 -4.12
CA LEU A 49 -1.72 -13.67 -4.07
C LEU A 49 -2.28 -12.79 -5.19
N PHE A 50 -1.67 -11.63 -5.44
CA PHE A 50 -2.06 -10.73 -6.53
C PHE A 50 -2.01 -11.44 -7.89
N ALA A 51 -0.92 -12.15 -8.20
CA ALA A 51 -0.75 -12.87 -9.45
C ALA A 51 -1.78 -14.01 -9.66
N ASN A 52 -2.28 -14.58 -8.57
CA ASN A 52 -3.25 -15.67 -8.61
C ASN A 52 -4.71 -15.21 -8.57
N ASN A 53 -4.97 -13.91 -8.33
CA ASN A 53 -6.32 -13.37 -8.26
C ASN A 53 -6.73 -12.72 -9.59
N PRO A 54 -7.95 -12.99 -10.09
CA PRO A 54 -8.46 -12.30 -11.27
C PRO A 54 -8.71 -10.82 -10.98
N SER A 55 -8.78 -10.01 -12.05
CA SER A 55 -9.07 -8.58 -11.95
C SER A 55 -10.41 -8.30 -11.25
N GLY A 56 -10.42 -7.25 -10.43
CA GLY A 56 -11.56 -6.85 -9.60
C GLY A 56 -11.11 -6.10 -8.35
N LEU A 57 -12.06 -5.70 -7.51
CA LEU A 57 -11.79 -4.86 -6.33
C LEU A 57 -10.73 -5.45 -5.38
N LEU A 58 -10.70 -6.78 -5.22
CA LEU A 58 -9.70 -7.45 -4.39
C LEU A 58 -8.30 -7.35 -4.98
N HIS A 59 -8.17 -7.55 -6.30
CA HIS A 59 -6.92 -7.40 -7.02
C HIS A 59 -6.41 -5.95 -6.97
N ASP A 60 -7.31 -4.99 -7.15
CA ASP A 60 -6.97 -3.57 -7.04
C ASP A 60 -6.48 -3.21 -5.63
N ALA A 61 -7.19 -3.66 -4.59
CA ALA A 61 -6.76 -3.48 -3.20
C ALA A 61 -5.40 -4.13 -2.91
N MET A 62 -5.13 -5.32 -3.46
CA MET A 62 -3.83 -5.97 -3.37
C MET A 62 -2.73 -5.14 -4.07
N GLY A 63 -3.01 -4.54 -5.23
CA GLY A 63 -2.09 -3.63 -5.91
C GLY A 63 -1.73 -2.39 -5.09
N VAL A 64 -2.72 -1.81 -4.38
CA VAL A 64 -2.49 -0.71 -3.43
C VAL A 64 -1.63 -1.16 -2.26
N ASN A 65 -1.89 -2.35 -1.70
CA ASN A 65 -1.10 -2.91 -0.60
C ASN A 65 0.35 -3.14 -1.01
N ILE A 66 0.60 -3.70 -2.20
CA ILE A 66 1.95 -3.85 -2.76
C ILE A 66 2.65 -2.50 -2.84
N SER A 67 1.96 -1.48 -3.36
CA SER A 67 2.51 -0.13 -3.48
C SER A 67 2.84 0.48 -2.12
N LEU A 68 1.98 0.29 -1.12
CA LEU A 68 2.19 0.76 0.26
C LEU A 68 3.39 0.07 0.93
N LEU A 69 3.52 -1.25 0.77
CA LEU A 69 4.65 -2.02 1.31
C LEU A 69 5.98 -1.53 0.71
N CYS A 70 6.01 -1.29 -0.61
CA CYS A 70 7.18 -0.75 -1.29
C CYS A 70 7.57 0.64 -0.77
N GLN A 71 6.60 1.51 -0.50
CA GLN A 71 6.86 2.84 0.08
C GLN A 71 7.42 2.72 1.50
N MET A 72 6.89 1.82 2.33
CA MET A 72 7.39 1.59 3.69
C MET A 72 8.84 1.11 3.67
N MET A 73 9.16 0.15 2.81
CA MET A 73 10.54 -0.34 2.64
C MET A 73 11.49 0.76 2.16
N THR A 74 11.01 1.68 1.32
CA THR A 74 11.81 2.82 0.86
C THR A 74 12.08 3.80 2.00
N ALA A 75 11.07 4.09 2.85
CA ALA A 75 11.22 4.96 4.00
C ALA A 75 12.22 4.37 5.02
N LEU A 76 12.09 3.08 5.36
CA LEU A 76 13.00 2.38 6.28
C LEU A 76 14.44 2.34 5.73
N ASN A 77 14.63 2.00 4.46
CA ASN A 77 15.96 2.00 3.84
C ASN A 77 16.60 3.39 3.82
N THR A 78 15.81 4.44 3.58
CA THR A 78 16.30 5.83 3.60
C THR A 78 16.77 6.20 4.99
N HIS A 79 16.01 5.80 6.02
CA HIS A 79 16.41 6.02 7.40
C HIS A 79 17.73 5.30 7.73
N VAL A 80 17.83 4.01 7.44
CA VAL A 80 19.07 3.22 7.68
C VAL A 80 20.28 3.86 6.99
N LYS A 81 20.13 4.31 5.73
CA LYS A 81 21.23 4.97 4.99
C LYS A 81 21.61 6.34 5.53
N THR A 82 20.69 7.05 6.17
CA THR A 82 20.94 8.39 6.73
C THR A 82 21.51 8.28 8.15
N ALA A 83 21.24 7.18 8.85
CA ALA A 83 21.73 6.91 10.20
C ALA A 83 23.12 6.22 10.25
N ALA A 84 23.59 5.69 9.11
CA ALA A 84 24.91 5.07 8.94
C ALA A 84 25.99 6.09 8.54
#